data_AF-A0A2B7WW69-F1
#
_entry.id   AF-A0A2B7WW69-F1
#
_cell.length_a   1.000
_cell.length_b   1.000
_cell.length_c   1.000
_cell.angle_alpha   90.00
_cell.angle_beta   90.00
_cell.angle_gamma   90.00
#
_symmetry.space_group_name_H-M   'P 1'
#
loop_
_entity.id
_entity.type
_entity.pdbx_description
1 polymer ?
#
loop_
_entity_poly.entity_id
_entity_poly.type
_entity_poly.pdbx_seq_one_letter_code
_entity_poly.pdbx_strand_id
1 'polypeptide(L)'
;MAGHDNTPPQGASNGLPFPTLKKSHILHCSYHYWHPKYRSITPKARLIPLNDAFLTYLRADGIILPPQNEGPPGADDDSGVYSLSDGSESDDEGEDPSTQWQEIHARVKATIEELDGKVAPKLNWSAPKDATWISATNDMQCRNPNDIYLLLKSSDFVTHDLEHAFDGCVSDPEEEEEEEEVKEVENPRIPYHLVLRKYITLNPALEFRCFVRDRKLLCLCQRDLNHFSFLFGLRDDLRDKIQTFFDIRLRDTFPDPDFVFDVYVPPPHNRVWLMDINPWAIRTDPLLFSWLEILNMTAPSCDEDLENGKREEGEGDVVRIKLRHGGTREDAEKAGGLSALEEEEDDNDKDDDEDEDDLDDITTLPFVPEFRLVEHDDPEAYSFSTPRYSAHKLPREVVDASRSGPGGMGEFLGQWQDILAKKIQEDDEVEAAAAGAGVGDS
;
A
#
# COMPACT_ATOMS: atom_id res chain seq x y z
N MET A 1 -54.71 -13.44 14.72
CA MET A 1 -53.69 -13.96 15.67
C MET A 1 -52.40 -14.09 14.88
N ALA A 2 -51.51 -13.12 15.06
CA ALA A 2 -50.18 -13.13 14.48
C ALA A 2 -49.31 -14.14 15.25
N GLY A 3 -48.68 -15.07 14.54
CA GLY A 3 -47.59 -15.87 15.08
C GLY A 3 -46.29 -15.30 14.54
N HIS A 4 -45.63 -14.47 15.33
CA HIS A 4 -44.22 -14.14 15.09
C HIS A 4 -43.40 -15.32 15.57
N ASP A 5 -42.83 -16.05 14.60
CA ASP A 5 -41.82 -17.06 14.84
C ASP A 5 -40.53 -16.33 15.21
N ASN A 6 -40.30 -16.17 16.51
CA ASN A 6 -39.16 -15.48 17.08
C ASN A 6 -38.05 -16.50 17.34
N THR A 7 -37.59 -17.16 16.28
CA THR A 7 -36.42 -18.03 16.31
C THR A 7 -35.19 -17.16 16.05
N PRO A 8 -34.32 -16.92 17.06
CA PRO A 8 -33.13 -16.11 16.86
C PRO A 8 -32.19 -16.84 15.88
N PRO A 9 -31.59 -16.13 14.90
CA PRO A 9 -30.58 -16.75 14.04
C PRO A 9 -29.42 -17.20 14.92
N GLN A 10 -29.23 -18.52 14.97
CA GLN A 10 -28.09 -19.14 15.62
C GLN A 10 -26.84 -18.80 14.82
N GLY A 11 -25.87 -18.16 15.46
CA GLY A 11 -24.50 -18.03 14.94
C GLY A 11 -24.11 -16.66 14.38
N ALA A 12 -24.46 -15.55 15.03
CA ALA A 12 -23.68 -14.32 14.86
C ALA A 12 -22.32 -14.52 15.58
N SER A 13 -21.32 -15.02 14.86
CA SER A 13 -19.93 -14.78 15.26
C SER A 13 -19.75 -13.26 15.41
N ASN A 14 -19.07 -12.81 16.48
CA ASN A 14 -18.72 -11.41 16.76
C ASN A 14 -17.77 -10.77 15.69
N GLY A 15 -17.83 -11.22 14.44
CA GLY A 15 -17.01 -10.74 13.33
C GLY A 15 -17.76 -9.72 12.48
N LEU A 16 -16.99 -8.85 11.83
CA LEU A 16 -17.49 -7.95 10.81
C LEU A 16 -18.12 -8.74 9.64
N PRO A 17 -19.19 -8.25 9.01
CA PRO A 17 -19.93 -8.97 7.96
C PRO A 17 -19.19 -8.94 6.62
N PHE A 18 -17.99 -9.52 6.55
CA PHE A 18 -17.26 -9.68 5.31
C PHE A 18 -17.86 -10.79 4.45
N PRO A 19 -17.83 -10.66 3.11
CA PRO A 19 -18.02 -11.81 2.23
C PRO A 19 -16.92 -12.84 2.48
N THR A 20 -17.17 -14.09 2.08
CA THR A 20 -16.19 -15.17 2.19
C THR A 20 -14.94 -14.83 1.36
N LEU A 21 -13.79 -14.74 2.03
CA LEU A 21 -12.51 -14.51 1.38
C LEU A 21 -12.01 -15.80 0.74
N LYS A 22 -11.78 -15.76 -0.58
CA LYS A 22 -11.29 -16.90 -1.37
C LYS A 22 -9.81 -16.75 -1.69
N LYS A 23 -9.12 -17.86 -1.96
CA LYS A 23 -7.71 -17.84 -2.41
C LYS A 23 -7.56 -17.04 -3.72
N SER A 24 -8.49 -17.19 -4.66
CA SER A 24 -8.54 -16.43 -5.91
C SER A 24 -8.50 -14.92 -5.71
N HIS A 25 -9.25 -14.37 -4.75
CA HIS A 25 -9.24 -12.92 -4.45
C HIS A 25 -7.83 -12.42 -4.07
N ILE A 26 -7.08 -13.22 -3.31
CA ILE A 26 -5.69 -12.87 -2.94
C ILE A 26 -4.78 -12.97 -4.18
N LEU A 27 -4.93 -14.02 -4.98
CA LEU A 27 -4.14 -14.21 -6.20
C LEU A 27 -4.39 -13.11 -7.24
N HIS A 28 -5.63 -12.65 -7.41
CA HIS A 28 -5.99 -11.55 -8.30
C HIS A 28 -5.36 -10.22 -7.88
N CYS A 29 -5.14 -10.02 -6.57
CA CYS A 29 -4.46 -8.84 -6.03
C CYS A 29 -2.92 -8.94 -6.10
N SER A 30 -2.37 -10.05 -6.58
CA SER A 30 -0.93 -10.18 -6.73
C SER A 30 -0.40 -9.31 -7.88
N TYR A 31 0.77 -8.70 -7.68
CA TYR A 31 1.37 -7.79 -8.65
C TYR A 31 1.59 -8.45 -10.01
N HIS A 32 2.01 -9.72 -10.03
CA HIS A 32 2.22 -10.46 -11.27
C HIS A 32 0.92 -10.71 -12.05
N TYR A 33 -0.24 -10.71 -11.40
CA TYR A 33 -1.54 -10.91 -12.04
C TYR A 33 -2.10 -9.61 -12.63
N TRP A 34 -2.13 -8.52 -11.85
CA TRP A 34 -2.76 -7.27 -12.30
C TRP A 34 -1.84 -6.34 -13.10
N HIS A 35 -0.53 -6.31 -12.81
CA HIS A 35 0.40 -5.40 -13.50
C HIS A 35 0.44 -5.58 -15.02
N PRO A 36 0.46 -6.82 -15.58
CA PRO A 36 0.40 -7.00 -17.03
C PRO A 36 -0.87 -6.41 -17.68
N LYS A 37 -2.00 -6.42 -16.96
CA LYS A 37 -3.28 -5.87 -17.45
C LYS A 37 -3.31 -4.34 -17.42
N TYR A 38 -2.60 -3.73 -16.47
CA TYR A 38 -2.66 -2.30 -16.18
C TYR A 38 -1.33 -1.56 -16.41
N ARG A 39 -0.46 -2.11 -17.27
CA ARG A 39 0.90 -1.59 -17.50
C ARG A 39 0.93 -0.13 -17.98
N SER A 40 -0.07 0.32 -18.73
CA SER A 40 -0.17 1.69 -19.26
C SER A 40 -0.56 2.73 -18.19
N ILE A 41 -1.20 2.29 -17.10
CA ILE A 41 -1.75 3.17 -16.06
C ILE A 41 -1.01 3.06 -14.72
N THR A 42 0.13 2.36 -14.67
CA THR A 42 0.94 2.17 -13.45
C THR A 42 2.39 2.59 -13.70
N PRO A 43 3.15 3.05 -12.67
CA PRO A 43 4.55 3.37 -12.83
C PRO A 43 5.38 2.18 -13.35
N LYS A 44 6.45 2.47 -14.10
CA LYS A 44 7.32 1.44 -14.70
C LYS A 44 7.84 0.46 -13.64
N ALA A 45 7.59 -0.82 -13.84
CA ALA A 45 8.12 -1.90 -13.02
C ALA A 45 8.60 -3.09 -13.86
N ARG A 46 9.40 -3.95 -13.23
CA ARG A 46 9.88 -5.22 -13.79
C ARG A 46 9.64 -6.34 -12.79
N LEU A 47 9.31 -7.51 -13.33
CA LEU A 47 8.97 -8.73 -12.59
C LEU A 47 10.08 -9.75 -12.79
N ILE A 48 10.65 -10.24 -11.69
CA ILE A 48 11.66 -11.29 -11.69
C ILE A 48 11.08 -12.52 -10.97
N PRO A 49 10.81 -13.63 -11.68
CA PRO A 49 10.36 -14.86 -11.05
C PRO A 49 11.39 -15.38 -10.05
N LEU A 50 10.96 -15.80 -8.87
CA LEU A 50 11.81 -16.31 -7.80
C LEU A 50 11.85 -17.85 -7.82
N ASN A 51 13.03 -18.40 -7.54
CA ASN A 51 13.23 -19.84 -7.39
C ASN A 51 13.16 -20.25 -5.90
N ASP A 52 13.01 -21.55 -5.65
CA ASP A 52 12.92 -22.08 -4.28
C ASP A 52 14.17 -21.74 -3.45
N ALA A 53 15.36 -21.69 -4.07
CA ALA A 53 16.61 -21.33 -3.38
C ALA A 53 16.58 -19.89 -2.82
N PHE A 54 16.08 -18.93 -3.61
CA PHE A 54 15.94 -17.54 -3.16
C PHE A 54 14.86 -17.41 -2.08
N LEU A 55 13.76 -18.17 -2.19
CA LEU A 55 12.73 -18.19 -1.16
C LEU A 55 13.22 -18.79 0.16
N THR A 56 14.02 -19.86 0.11
CA THR A 56 14.69 -20.42 1.30
C THR A 56 15.67 -19.41 1.89
N TYR A 57 16.41 -18.67 1.06
CA TYR A 57 17.27 -17.58 1.52
C TYR A 57 16.49 -16.47 2.24
N LEU A 58 15.33 -16.06 1.70
CA LEU A 58 14.48 -15.06 2.37
C LEU A 58 13.95 -15.56 3.72
N ARG A 59 13.51 -16.82 3.79
CA ARG A 59 13.00 -17.46 5.02
C ARG A 59 14.09 -17.80 6.05
N ALA A 60 15.35 -17.84 5.64
CA ALA A 60 16.44 -18.15 6.56
C ALA A 60 16.62 -17.02 7.59
N ASP A 61 16.81 -17.39 8.85
CA ASP A 61 17.12 -16.44 9.92
C ASP A 61 18.49 -15.78 9.70
N GLY A 62 18.59 -14.50 10.07
CA GLY A 62 19.81 -13.70 9.94
C GLY A 62 20.01 -13.10 8.55
N ILE A 63 20.87 -12.08 8.46
CA ILE A 63 21.11 -11.31 7.24
C ILE A 63 22.52 -11.61 6.76
N ILE A 64 22.63 -12.48 5.75
CA ILE A 64 23.89 -12.80 5.06
C ILE A 64 23.78 -12.19 3.66
N LEU A 65 24.65 -11.25 3.33
CA LEU A 65 24.61 -10.55 2.04
C LEU A 65 25.69 -11.09 1.10
N PRO A 66 25.43 -11.16 -0.22
CA PRO A 66 26.45 -11.47 -1.20
C PRO A 66 27.60 -10.45 -1.15
N PRO A 67 28.85 -10.88 -1.42
CA PRO A 67 29.99 -9.97 -1.47
C PRO A 67 29.76 -8.90 -2.56
N GLN A 68 29.94 -7.63 -2.20
CA GLN A 68 29.91 -6.55 -3.17
C GLN A 68 31.20 -6.60 -3.98
N ASN A 69 31.13 -7.16 -5.18
CA ASN A 69 32.28 -7.21 -6.07
C ASN A 69 32.49 -5.85 -6.77
N GLU A 70 32.69 -4.78 -6.00
CA GLU A 70 33.08 -3.46 -6.50
C GLU A 70 34.00 -2.72 -5.50
N GLY A 71 35.28 -3.04 -5.60
CA GLY A 71 36.34 -2.08 -5.33
C GLY A 71 37.36 -2.18 -6.46
N PRO A 72 37.79 -1.09 -7.12
CA PRO A 72 39.09 -1.10 -7.76
C PRO A 72 40.14 -1.45 -6.68
N PRO A 73 41.21 -2.18 -7.00
CA PRO A 73 42.22 -2.53 -6.01
C PRO A 73 42.88 -1.25 -5.50
N GLY A 74 42.49 -0.80 -4.30
CA GLY A 74 43.06 0.38 -3.65
C GLY A 74 42.10 1.49 -3.20
N ALA A 75 40.79 1.24 -3.03
CA ALA A 75 39.94 2.16 -2.26
C ALA A 75 40.09 1.83 -0.77
N ASP A 76 40.72 2.75 -0.03
CA ASP A 76 41.02 2.65 1.39
C ASP A 76 39.76 2.31 2.21
N ASP A 77 39.84 1.21 2.96
CA ASP A 77 38.95 0.85 4.05
C ASP A 77 39.18 1.81 5.23
N ASP A 78 38.42 2.91 5.25
CA ASP A 78 38.21 3.71 6.46
C ASP A 78 36.73 3.61 6.86
N SER A 79 36.30 2.38 7.16
CA SER A 79 35.11 2.15 7.97
C SER A 79 35.55 1.76 9.38
N GLY A 80 35.61 2.76 10.26
CA GLY A 80 36.04 2.63 11.66
C GLY A 80 35.15 1.74 12.51
N VAL A 81 35.27 0.42 12.35
CA VAL A 81 34.79 -0.59 13.30
C VAL A 81 35.98 -1.08 14.12
N TYR A 82 35.88 -0.92 15.44
CA TYR A 82 36.87 -1.36 16.41
C TYR A 82 37.01 -2.89 16.42
N SER A 83 37.84 -3.45 15.55
CA SER A 83 38.32 -4.84 15.69
C SER A 83 39.35 -4.90 16.82
N LEU A 84 38.91 -5.38 17.99
CA LEU A 84 39.79 -5.88 19.03
C LEU A 84 40.49 -7.13 18.47
N SER A 85 41.78 -7.00 18.22
CA SER A 85 42.72 -8.06 17.87
C SER A 85 42.59 -9.29 18.79
N ASP A 86 42.18 -10.43 18.23
CA ASP A 86 42.84 -11.70 18.53
C ASP A 86 43.05 -12.49 17.24
N GLY A 87 44.27 -12.97 17.06
CA GLY A 87 44.75 -13.60 15.85
C GLY A 87 44.26 -15.04 15.74
N SER A 88 43.30 -15.26 14.84
CA SER A 88 43.15 -16.54 14.16
C SER A 88 42.85 -16.24 12.70
N GLU A 89 43.74 -16.68 11.80
CA GLU A 89 43.43 -16.78 10.38
C GLU A 89 42.33 -17.84 10.24
N SER A 90 41.08 -17.38 10.29
CA SER A 90 39.91 -18.17 9.96
C SER A 90 39.57 -17.86 8.51
N ASP A 91 39.90 -18.80 7.65
CA ASP A 91 39.51 -18.89 6.23
C ASP A 91 38.00 -19.15 6.10
N ASP A 92 37.20 -18.40 6.87
CA ASP A 92 35.74 -18.44 6.83
C ASP A 92 35.28 -17.27 5.96
N GLU A 93 35.63 -17.34 4.66
CA GLU A 93 34.90 -16.61 3.63
C GLU A 93 33.45 -17.08 3.74
N GLY A 94 32.63 -16.33 4.49
CA GLY A 94 31.22 -16.67 4.70
C GLY A 94 30.56 -17.06 3.38
N GLU A 95 29.95 -18.24 3.34
CA GLU A 95 29.39 -18.82 2.11
C GLU A 95 28.53 -17.78 1.36
N ASP A 96 28.92 -17.43 0.14
CA ASP A 96 28.16 -16.49 -0.68
C ASP A 96 26.77 -17.07 -0.99
N PRO A 97 25.69 -16.51 -0.42
CA PRO A 97 24.35 -17.05 -0.61
C PRO A 97 23.90 -16.94 -2.08
N SER A 98 24.47 -16.02 -2.86
CA SER A 98 24.08 -15.80 -4.26
C SER A 98 24.48 -16.93 -5.19
N THR A 99 25.38 -17.81 -4.78
CA THR A 99 25.81 -18.98 -5.57
C THR A 99 24.63 -19.87 -5.99
N GLN A 100 23.58 -19.95 -5.19
CA GLN A 100 22.38 -20.76 -5.47
C GLN A 100 21.34 -20.04 -6.35
N TRP A 101 21.49 -18.74 -6.58
CA TRP A 101 20.54 -17.91 -7.33
C TRP A 101 21.22 -16.83 -8.18
N GLN A 102 22.40 -17.13 -8.73
CA GLN A 102 23.22 -16.18 -9.52
C GLN A 102 22.45 -15.53 -10.67
N GLU A 103 21.55 -16.26 -11.32
CA GLU A 103 20.70 -15.74 -12.39
C GLU A 103 19.76 -14.64 -11.88
N ILE A 104 19.14 -14.82 -10.71
CA ILE A 104 18.28 -13.81 -10.08
C ILE A 104 19.15 -12.60 -9.69
N HIS A 105 20.34 -12.82 -9.13
CA HIS A 105 21.26 -11.73 -8.77
C HIS A 105 21.65 -10.87 -9.99
N ALA A 106 22.01 -11.52 -11.11
CA ALA A 106 22.35 -10.85 -12.35
C ALA A 106 21.15 -10.09 -12.94
N ARG A 107 19.96 -10.68 -12.92
CA ARG A 107 18.73 -10.02 -13.36
C ARG A 107 18.38 -8.81 -12.50
N VAL A 108 18.58 -8.89 -11.18
CA VAL A 108 18.37 -7.76 -10.26
C VAL A 108 19.31 -6.61 -10.63
N LYS A 109 20.61 -6.88 -10.81
CA LYS A 109 21.59 -5.86 -11.25
C LYS A 109 21.18 -5.19 -12.57
N ALA A 110 20.88 -5.99 -13.59
CA ALA A 110 20.46 -5.48 -14.89
C ALA A 110 19.17 -4.64 -14.81
N THR A 111 18.21 -5.06 -13.98
CA THR A 111 16.94 -4.35 -13.80
C THR A 111 17.13 -3.02 -13.07
N ILE A 112 18.05 -2.94 -12.11
CA ILE A 112 18.39 -1.68 -11.44
C ILE A 112 18.95 -0.69 -12.47
N GLU A 113 19.88 -1.11 -13.32
CA GLU A 113 20.45 -0.29 -14.38
C GLU A 113 19.40 0.16 -15.40
N GLU A 114 18.48 -0.74 -15.79
CA GLU A 114 17.36 -0.43 -16.69
C GLU A 114 16.39 0.64 -16.13
N LEU A 115 16.24 0.71 -14.80
CA LEU A 115 15.29 1.58 -14.11
C LEU A 115 15.95 2.87 -13.54
N ASP A 116 16.96 3.40 -14.23
CA ASP A 116 17.73 4.61 -13.86
C ASP A 116 18.49 4.49 -12.53
N GLY A 117 18.90 3.27 -12.14
CA GLY A 117 19.76 3.01 -10.99
C GLY A 117 19.08 3.15 -9.62
N LYS A 118 17.78 3.43 -9.56
CA LYS A 118 17.01 3.56 -8.31
C LYS A 118 15.71 2.81 -8.39
N VAL A 119 15.53 1.84 -7.50
CA VAL A 119 14.34 0.99 -7.47
C VAL A 119 13.75 0.90 -6.08
N ALA A 120 12.45 0.57 -6.00
CA ALA A 120 11.77 0.20 -4.77
C ALA A 120 11.28 -1.27 -4.88
N PRO A 121 11.79 -2.18 -4.03
CA PRO A 121 11.41 -3.58 -4.09
C PRO A 121 10.02 -3.83 -3.50
N LYS A 122 9.36 -4.88 -3.98
CA LYS A 122 8.08 -5.40 -3.49
C LYS A 122 8.02 -6.90 -3.82
N LEU A 123 7.36 -7.71 -3.00
CA LEU A 123 6.97 -9.07 -3.40
C LEU A 123 5.62 -9.05 -4.14
N ASN A 124 4.89 -10.16 -4.12
CA ASN A 124 3.60 -10.30 -4.79
C ASN A 124 2.58 -9.28 -4.29
N TRP A 125 2.53 -8.99 -2.98
CA TRP A 125 1.48 -8.13 -2.40
C TRP A 125 2.02 -6.98 -1.58
N SER A 126 3.12 -7.19 -0.87
CA SER A 126 3.61 -6.24 0.13
C SER A 126 4.98 -5.67 -0.21
N ALA A 127 5.15 -4.37 0.08
CA ALA A 127 6.43 -3.67 0.01
C ALA A 127 7.03 -3.54 1.42
N PRO A 128 8.37 -3.58 1.57
CA PRO A 128 9.04 -3.56 2.87
C PRO A 128 9.08 -2.15 3.49
N LYS A 129 7.90 -1.54 3.66
CA LYS A 129 7.71 -0.18 4.21
C LYS A 129 8.03 -0.11 5.70
N ASP A 130 7.88 -1.22 6.39
CA ASP A 130 8.20 -1.44 7.80
C ASP A 130 9.70 -1.60 8.07
N ALA A 131 10.48 -1.96 7.05
CA ALA A 131 11.92 -2.19 7.17
C ALA A 131 12.78 -0.98 6.80
N THR A 132 12.22 0.21 6.52
CA THR A 132 13.02 1.36 6.05
C THR A 132 14.10 1.78 7.03
N TRP A 133 13.93 1.48 8.33
CA TRP A 133 14.89 1.79 9.39
C TRP A 133 16.27 1.13 9.21
N ILE A 134 16.37 0.02 8.47
CA ILE A 134 17.65 -0.65 8.18
C ILE A 134 18.41 0.02 7.03
N SER A 135 17.71 0.79 6.20
CA SER A 135 18.28 1.49 5.05
C SER A 135 19.06 2.72 5.51
N ALA A 136 20.22 2.98 4.89
CA ALA A 136 21.06 4.13 5.19
C ALA A 136 20.33 5.48 4.95
N THR A 137 19.37 5.50 4.03
CA THR A 137 18.55 6.68 3.68
C THR A 137 17.24 6.77 4.45
N ASN A 138 16.91 5.75 5.27
CA ASN A 138 15.62 5.60 5.94
C ASN A 138 14.42 5.68 4.97
N ASP A 139 14.61 5.24 3.73
CA ASP A 139 13.58 5.12 2.70
C ASP A 139 13.65 3.75 2.01
N MET A 140 12.74 3.48 1.08
CA MET A 140 12.73 2.25 0.27
C MET A 140 13.60 2.35 -1.00
N GLN A 141 14.49 3.35 -1.10
CA GLN A 141 15.35 3.49 -2.27
C GLN A 141 16.47 2.46 -2.20
N CYS A 142 16.53 1.59 -3.20
CA CYS A 142 17.64 0.68 -3.40
C CYS A 142 18.44 1.09 -4.63
N ARG A 143 19.77 1.10 -4.49
CA ARG A 143 20.71 1.33 -5.60
C ARG A 143 21.51 0.07 -5.90
N ASN A 144 21.69 -0.78 -4.91
CA ASN A 144 22.45 -2.01 -5.04
C ASN A 144 21.55 -3.22 -4.73
N PRO A 145 21.87 -4.41 -5.26
CA PRO A 145 21.13 -5.63 -4.93
C PRO A 145 21.11 -5.92 -3.42
N ASN A 146 22.19 -5.59 -2.70
CA ASN A 146 22.28 -5.82 -1.27
C ASN A 146 21.28 -4.97 -0.49
N ASP A 147 20.98 -3.74 -0.93
CA ASP A 147 19.95 -2.89 -0.31
C ASP A 147 18.57 -3.58 -0.42
N ILE A 148 18.30 -4.22 -1.57
CA ILE A 148 17.06 -4.95 -1.81
C ILE A 148 16.97 -6.14 -0.85
N TYR A 149 18.01 -6.97 -0.79
CA TYR A 149 17.99 -8.16 0.06
C TYR A 149 17.90 -7.81 1.55
N LEU A 150 18.57 -6.73 1.95
CA LEU A 150 18.51 -6.20 3.31
C LEU A 150 17.07 -5.81 3.68
N LEU A 151 16.41 -4.99 2.85
CA LEU A 151 15.02 -4.57 3.10
C LEU A 151 14.04 -5.76 3.12
N LEU A 152 14.17 -6.69 2.17
CA LEU A 152 13.28 -7.84 2.08
C LEU A 152 13.42 -8.76 3.30
N LYS A 153 14.65 -9.00 3.78
CA LYS A 153 14.88 -9.87 4.94
C LYS A 153 14.54 -9.23 6.27
N SER A 154 14.48 -7.90 6.34
CA SER A 154 14.15 -7.16 7.56
C SER A 154 12.67 -6.76 7.66
N SER A 155 11.81 -7.19 6.72
CA SER A 155 10.40 -6.80 6.67
C SER A 155 9.48 -7.92 7.14
N ASP A 156 8.65 -7.62 8.13
CA ASP A 156 7.58 -8.48 8.61
C ASP A 156 6.47 -8.62 7.56
N PHE A 157 6.23 -7.57 6.76
CA PHE A 157 5.28 -7.65 5.64
C PHE A 157 5.71 -8.64 4.56
N VAL A 158 7.01 -8.71 4.28
CA VAL A 158 7.57 -9.70 3.35
C VAL A 158 7.45 -11.12 3.92
N THR A 159 7.72 -11.30 5.21
CA THR A 159 7.52 -12.59 5.89
C THR A 159 6.04 -13.02 5.86
N HIS A 160 5.11 -12.09 6.10
CA HIS A 160 3.68 -12.35 5.97
C HIS A 160 3.31 -12.80 4.55
N ASP A 161 3.86 -12.17 3.51
CA ASP A 161 3.63 -12.60 2.12
C ASP A 161 4.13 -14.03 1.86
N LEU A 162 5.18 -14.49 2.54
CA LEU A 162 5.80 -15.81 2.33
C LEU A 162 5.15 -16.95 3.11
N GLU A 163 4.56 -16.65 4.27
CA GLU A 163 4.07 -17.65 5.24
C GLU A 163 2.57 -17.58 5.48
N HIS A 164 1.97 -16.39 5.38
CA HIS A 164 0.60 -16.11 5.83
C HIS A 164 -0.30 -15.53 4.72
N ALA A 165 0.09 -15.67 3.46
CA ALA A 165 -0.63 -15.06 2.33
C ALA A 165 -2.11 -15.47 2.25
N PHE A 166 -2.43 -16.71 2.58
CA PHE A 166 -3.78 -17.28 2.49
C PHE A 166 -4.48 -17.47 3.85
N ASP A 167 -3.94 -16.89 4.91
CA ASP A 167 -4.55 -16.99 6.24
C ASP A 167 -5.97 -16.38 6.21
N GLY A 168 -6.95 -17.19 6.62
CA GLY A 168 -8.37 -16.81 6.59
C GLY A 168 -9.08 -16.96 5.23
N CYS A 169 -8.42 -17.55 4.22
CA CYS A 169 -9.06 -17.87 2.94
C CYS A 169 -9.75 -19.24 2.97
N VAL A 170 -10.87 -19.34 2.28
CA VAL A 170 -11.54 -20.61 1.94
C VAL A 170 -11.06 -21.07 0.56
N SER A 171 -10.95 -22.39 0.36
CA SER A 171 -10.77 -23.01 -0.95
C SER A 171 -11.88 -22.60 -1.91
N ASP A 172 -11.54 -22.39 -3.18
CA ASP A 172 -12.58 -22.16 -4.18
C ASP A 172 -13.32 -23.50 -4.42
N PRO A 173 -14.66 -23.50 -4.56
CA PRO A 173 -15.43 -24.73 -4.75
C PRO A 173 -15.06 -25.48 -6.04
N GLU A 174 -14.46 -24.80 -7.01
CA GLU A 174 -13.90 -25.41 -8.23
C GLU A 174 -12.58 -26.14 -7.96
N GLU A 175 -11.79 -25.71 -6.95
CA GLU A 175 -10.60 -26.44 -6.49
C GLU A 175 -10.98 -27.68 -5.68
N GLU A 176 -12.12 -27.68 -4.98
CA GLU A 176 -12.57 -28.83 -4.19
C GLU A 176 -12.93 -30.05 -5.05
N GLU A 177 -13.42 -29.85 -6.28
CA GLU A 177 -13.70 -30.95 -7.23
C GLU A 177 -12.41 -31.54 -7.85
N GLU A 178 -11.34 -30.74 -7.99
CA GLU A 178 -10.02 -31.21 -8.45
C GLU A 178 -9.15 -31.78 -7.30
N GLU A 179 -9.32 -31.28 -6.08
CA GLU A 179 -8.59 -31.71 -4.87
C GLU A 179 -9.06 -33.10 -4.36
N GLU A 180 -10.28 -33.56 -4.70
CA GLU A 180 -10.74 -34.91 -4.30
C GLU A 180 -10.03 -36.06 -5.05
N GLU A 181 -9.45 -35.81 -6.23
CA GLU A 181 -8.68 -36.83 -6.98
C GLU A 181 -7.17 -36.85 -6.67
N VAL A 182 -6.61 -35.81 -6.02
CA VAL A 182 -5.16 -35.68 -5.73
C VAL A 182 -4.90 -35.42 -4.25
N LYS A 183 -5.30 -36.36 -3.39
CA LYS A 183 -4.77 -36.44 -2.03
C LYS A 183 -3.30 -36.88 -2.10
N GLU A 184 -2.39 -35.95 -1.85
CA GLU A 184 -0.91 -36.06 -1.72
C GLU A 184 -0.02 -35.51 -2.86
N VAL A 185 -0.25 -34.31 -3.42
CA VAL A 185 0.89 -33.49 -3.95
C VAL A 185 0.56 -31.99 -3.90
N GLU A 186 1.22 -31.27 -2.97
CA GLU A 186 1.49 -29.81 -3.00
C GLU A 186 0.30 -28.84 -3.12
N ASN A 187 0.10 -28.00 -2.09
CA ASN A 187 -0.59 -26.71 -2.24
C ASN A 187 -0.13 -26.05 -3.55
N PRO A 188 -1.02 -25.44 -4.36
CA PRO A 188 -0.60 -24.75 -5.58
C PRO A 188 0.51 -23.77 -5.22
N ARG A 189 1.75 -24.06 -5.63
CA ARG A 189 2.92 -23.28 -5.24
C ARG A 189 2.72 -21.88 -5.78
N ILE A 190 2.57 -20.91 -4.89
CA ILE A 190 2.43 -19.50 -5.24
C ILE A 190 3.63 -19.11 -6.12
N PRO A 191 3.42 -18.59 -7.34
CA PRO A 191 4.51 -18.11 -8.16
C PRO A 191 5.00 -16.77 -7.59
N TYR A 192 6.02 -16.84 -6.74
CA TYR A 192 6.62 -15.65 -6.15
C TYR A 192 7.45 -14.88 -7.17
N HIS A 193 7.28 -13.56 -7.15
CA HIS A 193 7.98 -12.63 -8.01
C HIS A 193 8.58 -11.50 -7.17
N LEU A 194 9.83 -11.16 -7.46
CA LEU A 194 10.42 -9.91 -7.02
C LEU A 194 10.02 -8.82 -8.00
N VAL A 195 9.29 -7.85 -7.50
CA VAL A 195 8.85 -6.67 -8.24
C VAL A 195 9.84 -5.54 -7.96
N LEU A 196 10.50 -5.04 -8.99
CA LEU A 196 11.33 -3.85 -8.92
C LEU A 196 10.61 -2.71 -9.62
N ARG A 197 10.14 -1.74 -8.83
CA ARG A 197 9.48 -0.53 -9.33
C ARG A 197 10.51 0.57 -9.49
N LYS A 198 10.41 1.36 -10.55
CA LYS A 198 11.23 2.58 -10.70
C LYS A 198 10.98 3.49 -9.50
N TYR A 199 12.05 3.92 -8.83
CA TYR A 199 11.92 4.84 -7.71
C TYR A 199 11.54 6.23 -8.23
N ILE A 200 10.38 6.72 -7.80
CA ILE A 200 9.90 8.06 -8.10
C ILE A 200 9.59 8.77 -6.79
N THR A 201 9.92 10.06 -6.72
CA THR A 201 9.59 10.89 -5.56
C THR A 201 8.11 11.24 -5.63
N LEU A 202 7.30 10.50 -4.89
CA LEU A 202 5.86 10.73 -4.77
C LEU A 202 5.60 11.80 -3.71
N ASN A 203 4.62 12.68 -3.97
CA ASN A 203 4.07 13.53 -2.92
C ASN A 203 3.01 12.72 -2.14
N PRO A 204 3.24 12.39 -0.86
CA PRO A 204 2.32 11.54 -0.09
C PRO A 204 0.90 12.11 0.01
N ALA A 205 0.75 13.43 -0.08
CA ALA A 205 -0.55 14.10 -0.02
C ALA A 205 -1.50 13.72 -1.17
N LEU A 206 -0.96 13.26 -2.30
CA LEU A 206 -1.73 12.98 -3.52
C LEU A 206 -1.89 11.48 -3.78
N GLU A 207 -1.72 10.66 -2.74
CA GLU A 207 -2.01 9.24 -2.75
C GLU A 207 -3.35 8.98 -2.04
N PHE A 208 -4.23 8.20 -2.67
CA PHE A 208 -5.59 7.94 -2.20
C PHE A 208 -5.89 6.45 -2.24
N ARG A 209 -6.63 5.98 -1.24
CA ARG A 209 -7.17 4.62 -1.18
C ARG A 209 -8.65 4.63 -1.50
N CYS A 210 -9.05 3.77 -2.42
CA CYS A 210 -10.40 3.71 -2.99
C CYS A 210 -11.03 2.35 -2.74
N PHE A 211 -12.28 2.33 -2.28
CA PHE A 211 -13.01 1.12 -1.88
C PHE A 211 -14.13 0.82 -2.88
N VAL A 212 -14.08 -0.35 -3.50
CA VAL A 212 -15.04 -0.80 -4.51
C VAL A 212 -15.83 -1.97 -3.96
N ARG A 213 -17.16 -1.90 -4.08
CA ARG A 213 -18.06 -3.01 -3.80
C ARG A 213 -19.10 -3.12 -4.91
N ASP A 214 -19.42 -4.33 -5.33
CA ASP A 214 -20.37 -4.60 -6.41
C ASP A 214 -20.06 -3.79 -7.68
N ARG A 215 -18.76 -3.69 -8.03
CA ARG A 215 -18.27 -2.92 -9.20
C ARG A 215 -18.56 -1.41 -9.13
N LYS A 216 -18.78 -0.87 -7.92
CA LYS A 216 -19.05 0.55 -7.69
C LYS A 216 -18.06 1.11 -6.68
N LEU A 217 -17.47 2.25 -7.01
CA LEU A 217 -16.62 3.00 -6.09
C LEU A 217 -17.49 3.59 -4.99
N LEU A 218 -17.38 3.10 -3.76
CA LEU A 218 -18.21 3.52 -2.62
C LEU A 218 -17.64 4.77 -1.94
N CYS A 219 -16.35 4.71 -1.63
CA CYS A 219 -15.66 5.76 -0.90
C CYS A 219 -14.16 5.76 -1.21
N LEU A 220 -13.52 6.88 -0.89
CA LEU A 220 -12.09 7.07 -1.03
C LEU A 220 -11.56 7.97 0.09
N CYS A 221 -10.29 7.79 0.45
CA CYS A 221 -9.64 8.61 1.47
C CYS A 221 -8.18 8.89 1.15
N GLN A 222 -7.63 9.90 1.80
CA GLN A 222 -6.21 10.17 1.81
C GLN A 222 -5.41 8.99 2.39
N ARG A 223 -4.32 8.60 1.71
CA ARG A 223 -3.48 7.47 2.14
C ARG A 223 -2.55 7.81 3.30
N ASP A 224 -1.99 9.01 3.26
CA ASP A 224 -1.14 9.58 4.30
C ASP A 224 -2.01 10.24 5.39
N LEU A 225 -1.64 10.13 6.67
CA LEU A 225 -2.45 10.63 7.79
C LEU A 225 -2.08 12.06 8.22
N ASN A 226 -1.20 12.76 7.50
CA ASN A 226 -0.89 14.16 7.75
C ASN A 226 -1.97 15.09 7.18
N HIS A 227 -2.18 16.24 7.81
CA HIS A 227 -3.10 17.25 7.30
C HIS A 227 -2.48 18.06 6.15
N PHE A 228 -3.18 18.14 5.02
CA PHE A 228 -2.81 18.98 3.87
C PHE A 228 -3.96 19.91 3.48
N SER A 229 -3.85 21.19 3.84
CA SER A 229 -4.89 22.20 3.62
C SER A 229 -5.27 22.42 2.15
N PHE A 230 -4.31 22.26 1.23
CA PHE A 230 -4.54 22.48 -0.20
C PHE A 230 -5.45 21.41 -0.85
N LEU A 231 -5.55 20.21 -0.26
CA LEU A 231 -6.36 19.12 -0.81
C LEU A 231 -7.87 19.43 -0.76
N PHE A 232 -8.30 20.19 0.24
CA PHE A 232 -9.72 20.54 0.41
C PHE A 232 -10.28 21.32 -0.78
N GLY A 233 -9.47 22.20 -1.40
CA GLY A 233 -9.86 22.92 -2.60
C GLY A 233 -9.88 22.08 -3.88
N LEU A 234 -9.17 20.94 -3.88
CA LEU A 234 -9.06 20.01 -5.01
C LEU A 234 -9.94 18.77 -4.85
N ARG A 235 -10.66 18.65 -3.73
CA ARG A 235 -11.37 17.43 -3.32
C ARG A 235 -12.37 16.96 -4.38
N ASP A 236 -13.18 17.87 -4.90
CA ASP A 236 -14.22 17.52 -5.87
C ASP A 236 -13.59 17.12 -7.22
N ASP A 237 -12.61 17.90 -7.72
CA ASP A 237 -11.87 17.59 -8.96
C ASP A 237 -11.15 16.23 -8.88
N LEU A 238 -10.51 15.94 -7.75
CA LEU A 238 -9.81 14.67 -7.53
C LEU A 238 -10.80 13.50 -7.46
N ARG A 239 -11.93 13.67 -6.77
CA ARG A 239 -12.99 12.66 -6.72
C ARG A 239 -13.47 12.31 -8.12
N ASP A 240 -13.81 13.31 -8.92
CA ASP A 240 -14.42 13.11 -10.23
C ASP A 240 -13.42 12.44 -11.19
N LYS A 241 -12.14 12.80 -11.11
CA LYS A 241 -11.05 12.14 -11.87
C LYS A 241 -10.82 10.70 -11.46
N ILE A 242 -10.80 10.42 -10.16
CA ILE A 242 -10.62 9.05 -9.65
C ILE A 242 -11.83 8.17 -9.99
N GLN A 243 -13.04 8.71 -9.90
CA GLN A 243 -14.27 8.04 -10.31
C GLN A 243 -14.24 7.68 -11.80
N THR A 244 -13.91 8.65 -12.65
CA THR A 244 -13.79 8.45 -14.11
C THR A 244 -12.72 7.41 -14.44
N PHE A 245 -11.56 7.49 -13.77
CA PHE A 245 -10.50 6.50 -13.90
C PHE A 245 -10.97 5.09 -13.54
N PHE A 246 -11.69 4.93 -12.44
CA PHE A 246 -12.24 3.64 -12.03
C PHE A 246 -13.22 3.11 -13.07
N ASP A 247 -14.17 3.93 -13.51
CA ASP A 247 -15.23 3.53 -14.43
C ASP A 247 -14.70 3.05 -15.78
N ILE A 248 -13.62 3.67 -16.28
CA ILE A 248 -13.05 3.35 -17.58
C ILE A 248 -12.00 2.23 -17.48
N ARG A 249 -11.15 2.23 -16.46
CA ARG A 249 -9.94 1.39 -16.42
C ARG A 249 -10.04 0.17 -15.51
N LEU A 250 -10.94 0.14 -14.53
CA LEU A 250 -10.97 -0.90 -13.49
C LEU A 250 -12.35 -1.56 -13.32
N ARG A 251 -13.44 -0.84 -13.58
CA ARG A 251 -14.81 -1.29 -13.28
C ARG A 251 -15.11 -2.65 -13.85
N ASP A 252 -14.88 -2.88 -15.15
CA ASP A 252 -15.25 -4.15 -15.82
C ASP A 252 -14.05 -5.06 -16.13
N THR A 253 -12.82 -4.59 -15.89
CA THR A 253 -11.58 -5.28 -16.27
C THR A 253 -10.96 -6.11 -15.15
N PHE A 254 -11.13 -5.70 -13.89
CA PHE A 254 -10.65 -6.48 -12.74
C PHE A 254 -11.56 -7.71 -12.55
N PRO A 255 -11.09 -8.88 -12.12
CA PRO A 255 -11.95 -10.07 -12.00
C PRO A 255 -12.96 -9.98 -10.85
N ASP A 256 -12.57 -9.40 -9.72
CA ASP A 256 -13.42 -9.38 -8.51
C ASP A 256 -14.33 -8.15 -8.49
N PRO A 257 -15.59 -8.27 -8.02
CA PRO A 257 -16.49 -7.14 -7.86
C PRO A 257 -16.13 -6.24 -6.68
N ASP A 258 -15.49 -6.81 -5.66
CA ASP A 258 -15.15 -6.15 -4.40
C ASP A 258 -13.64 -6.12 -4.24
N PHE A 259 -13.05 -4.93 -4.21
CA PHE A 259 -11.62 -4.76 -4.03
C PHE A 259 -11.29 -3.34 -3.57
N VAL A 260 -10.04 -3.14 -3.18
CA VAL A 260 -9.50 -1.84 -2.79
C VAL A 260 -8.36 -1.52 -3.73
N PHE A 261 -8.27 -0.29 -4.21
CA PHE A 261 -7.15 0.13 -5.05
C PHE A 261 -6.56 1.45 -4.57
N ASP A 262 -5.25 1.58 -4.69
CA ASP A 262 -4.51 2.77 -4.33
C ASP A 262 -4.12 3.53 -5.61
N VAL A 263 -4.33 4.84 -5.62
CA VAL A 263 -4.02 5.72 -6.75
C VAL A 263 -3.14 6.88 -6.35
N TYR A 264 -2.37 7.38 -7.31
CA TYR A 264 -1.57 8.58 -7.19
C TYR A 264 -1.93 9.58 -8.30
N VAL A 265 -2.18 10.84 -7.91
CA VAL A 265 -2.58 11.91 -8.84
C VAL A 265 -1.54 13.03 -8.81
N PRO A 266 -0.45 12.96 -9.60
CA PRO A 266 0.59 13.97 -9.59
C PRO A 266 0.08 15.33 -10.09
N PRO A 267 0.64 16.46 -9.64
CA PRO A 267 0.43 17.76 -10.30
C PRO A 267 0.88 17.65 -11.77
N PRO A 268 0.11 18.15 -12.76
CA PRO A 268 -1.01 19.11 -12.68
C PRO A 268 -2.41 18.49 -12.45
N HIS A 269 -2.47 17.27 -11.94
CA HIS A 269 -3.68 16.47 -11.70
C HIS A 269 -4.43 16.08 -12.97
N ASN A 270 -3.74 15.96 -14.10
CA ASN A 270 -4.34 15.53 -15.37
C ASN A 270 -4.45 14.00 -15.51
N ARG A 271 -3.60 13.25 -14.79
CA ARG A 271 -3.50 11.80 -14.91
C ARG A 271 -3.58 11.12 -13.55
N VAL A 272 -4.28 9.99 -13.51
CA VAL A 272 -4.37 9.10 -12.35
C VAL A 272 -3.49 7.87 -12.62
N TRP A 273 -2.66 7.51 -11.64
CA TRP A 273 -1.79 6.33 -11.70
C TRP A 273 -2.25 5.28 -10.70
N LEU A 274 -2.42 4.05 -11.15
CA LEU A 274 -2.64 2.89 -10.28
C LEU A 274 -1.35 2.53 -9.54
N MET A 275 -1.41 2.55 -8.22
CA MET A 275 -0.27 2.25 -7.34
C MET A 275 -0.32 0.81 -6.81
N ASP A 276 -1.50 0.36 -6.41
CA ASP A 276 -1.70 -0.99 -5.87
C ASP A 276 -3.15 -1.46 -5.94
N ILE A 277 -3.36 -2.77 -5.86
CA ILE A 277 -4.69 -3.39 -5.68
C ILE A 277 -4.60 -4.34 -4.49
N ASN A 278 -5.56 -4.22 -3.58
CA ASN A 278 -5.66 -4.97 -2.33
C ASN A 278 -7.03 -5.66 -2.23
N PRO A 279 -7.10 -6.82 -1.55
CA PRO A 279 -8.34 -7.56 -1.40
C PRO A 279 -9.33 -6.82 -0.50
N TRP A 280 -10.63 -7.05 -0.75
CA TRP A 280 -11.72 -6.62 0.14
C TRP A 280 -11.78 -7.50 1.40
N ALA A 281 -10.89 -7.21 2.35
CA ALA A 281 -10.71 -8.03 3.54
C ALA A 281 -10.17 -7.22 4.72
N ILE A 282 -10.37 -7.73 5.94
CA ILE A 282 -9.93 -7.10 7.19
C ILE A 282 -8.42 -6.83 7.24
N ARG A 283 -7.62 -7.57 6.47
CA ARG A 283 -6.17 -7.37 6.36
C ARG A 283 -5.78 -6.08 5.66
N THR A 284 -6.67 -5.51 4.84
CA THR A 284 -6.46 -4.26 4.15
C THR A 284 -6.84 -3.11 5.07
N ASP A 285 -5.91 -2.19 5.35
CA ASP A 285 -6.13 -1.08 6.26
C ASP A 285 -7.18 -0.09 5.71
N PRO A 286 -8.29 0.18 6.44
CA PRO A 286 -9.33 1.11 5.99
C PRO A 286 -8.99 2.60 6.20
N LEU A 287 -7.88 2.92 6.89
CA LEU A 287 -7.35 4.28 7.09
C LEU A 287 -8.32 5.23 7.79
N LEU A 288 -8.88 6.22 7.07
CA LEU A 288 -9.85 7.20 7.59
C LEU A 288 -11.27 6.64 7.68
N PHE A 289 -11.43 5.35 7.41
CA PHE A 289 -12.68 4.64 7.56
C PHE A 289 -12.54 3.48 8.54
N SER A 290 -13.67 2.98 9.03
CA SER A 290 -13.79 1.67 9.66
C SER A 290 -14.35 0.64 8.68
N TRP A 291 -13.95 -0.63 8.81
CA TRP A 291 -14.59 -1.68 7.99
C TRP A 291 -16.08 -1.83 8.29
N LEU A 292 -16.50 -1.57 9.53
CA LEU A 292 -17.91 -1.65 9.90
C LEU A 292 -18.76 -0.61 9.15
N GLU A 293 -18.27 0.62 9.00
CA GLU A 293 -19.02 1.62 8.23
C GLU A 293 -19.01 1.30 6.74
N ILE A 294 -17.85 0.92 6.17
CA ILE A 294 -17.75 0.59 4.73
C ILE A 294 -18.70 -0.56 4.38
N LEU A 295 -18.75 -1.61 5.20
CA LEU A 295 -19.64 -2.74 4.98
C LEU A 295 -21.13 -2.36 5.10
N ASN A 296 -21.46 -1.38 5.95
CA ASN A 296 -22.82 -0.89 6.15
C ASN A 296 -23.22 0.27 5.21
N MET A 297 -22.30 0.82 4.42
CA MET A 297 -22.63 1.83 3.41
C MET A 297 -23.66 1.26 2.45
N THR A 298 -24.67 2.04 2.08
CA THR A 298 -25.67 1.61 1.09
C THR A 298 -25.03 1.59 -0.28
N ALA A 299 -24.95 0.41 -0.92
CA ALA A 299 -24.61 0.34 -2.33
C ALA A 299 -25.68 1.09 -3.13
N PRO A 300 -25.34 1.79 -4.21
CA PRO A 300 -26.33 2.34 -5.13
C PRO A 300 -27.13 1.15 -5.66
N SER A 301 -28.42 1.05 -5.37
CA SER A 301 -29.25 0.00 -5.97
C SER A 301 -29.36 0.29 -7.47
N CYS A 302 -29.19 -0.73 -8.31
CA CYS A 302 -29.44 -0.61 -9.75
C CYS A 302 -30.96 -0.49 -10.06
N ASP A 303 -31.80 -0.62 -9.03
CA ASP A 303 -33.26 -0.76 -9.14
C ASP A 303 -34.00 0.58 -9.01
N GLU A 304 -33.39 1.61 -8.44
CA GLU A 304 -34.02 2.94 -8.31
C GLU A 304 -34.16 3.68 -9.65
N ASP A 305 -33.39 3.30 -10.67
CA ASP A 305 -33.47 3.87 -12.02
C ASP A 305 -34.72 3.40 -12.80
N LEU A 306 -35.36 2.31 -12.39
CA LEU A 306 -36.59 1.82 -13.04
C LEU A 306 -37.88 2.34 -12.38
N GLU A 307 -37.83 2.81 -11.13
CA GLU A 307 -39.01 3.35 -10.43
C GLU A 307 -39.17 4.87 -10.60
N ASN A 308 -38.08 5.62 -10.73
CA ASN A 308 -38.16 7.06 -10.98
C ASN A 308 -38.56 7.44 -12.42
N GLY A 309 -38.52 6.50 -13.37
CA GLY A 309 -39.02 6.69 -14.74
C GLY A 309 -40.55 6.61 -14.89
N LYS A 310 -41.31 6.37 -13.82
CA LYS A 310 -42.78 6.13 -13.90
C LYS A 310 -43.66 7.10 -13.11
N ARG A 311 -43.13 8.17 -12.54
CA ARG A 311 -43.94 9.19 -11.85
C ARG A 311 -43.47 10.60 -12.20
N GLU A 312 -43.99 11.10 -13.31
CA GLU A 312 -44.59 12.43 -13.51
C GLU A 312 -44.67 12.74 -15.01
N GLU A 313 -45.61 12.08 -15.70
CA GLU A 313 -46.18 12.68 -16.92
C GLU A 313 -47.17 13.77 -16.48
N GLY A 314 -46.68 15.00 -16.42
CA GLY A 314 -47.47 16.20 -16.14
C GLY A 314 -46.88 17.43 -16.82
N GLU A 315 -47.42 17.78 -17.98
CA GLU A 315 -47.37 19.09 -18.64
C GLU A 315 -45.99 19.73 -18.96
N GLY A 316 -45.46 19.35 -20.14
CA GLY A 316 -45.11 20.29 -21.21
C GLY A 316 -43.97 21.30 -21.02
N ASP A 317 -42.79 20.97 -21.58
CA ASP A 317 -42.07 21.93 -22.43
C ASP A 317 -41.26 21.21 -23.52
N VAL A 318 -41.49 21.57 -24.78
CA VAL A 318 -40.87 20.92 -25.94
C VAL A 318 -39.56 21.64 -26.25
N VAL A 319 -38.43 21.08 -25.80
CA VAL A 319 -37.10 21.61 -26.17
C VAL A 319 -36.76 21.19 -27.61
N ARG A 320 -36.79 22.18 -28.51
CA ARG A 320 -36.54 22.04 -29.94
C ARG A 320 -35.04 21.87 -30.22
N ILE A 321 -34.58 20.63 -30.39
CA ILE A 321 -33.20 20.32 -30.80
C ILE A 321 -32.96 20.84 -32.23
N LYS A 322 -32.00 21.77 -32.40
CA LYS A 322 -31.51 22.19 -33.72
C LYS A 322 -30.34 21.29 -34.14
N LEU A 323 -30.61 20.28 -34.96
CA LEU A 323 -29.57 19.59 -35.73
C LEU A 323 -29.00 20.58 -36.77
N ARG A 324 -27.70 20.90 -36.67
CA ARG A 324 -26.94 21.46 -37.80
C ARG A 324 -26.33 20.31 -38.60
N HIS A 325 -26.99 19.95 -39.69
CA HIS A 325 -26.43 19.12 -40.75
C HIS A 325 -25.55 19.98 -41.67
N GLY A 326 -24.39 19.44 -42.06
CA GLY A 326 -23.41 20.10 -42.94
C GLY A 326 -23.88 20.24 -44.39
N GLY A 327 -23.21 21.15 -45.11
CA GLY A 327 -23.40 21.37 -46.54
C GLY A 327 -22.47 22.43 -47.14
N THR A 328 -21.40 21.96 -47.77
CA THR A 328 -20.81 22.39 -49.07
C THR A 328 -20.58 23.88 -49.41
N ARG A 329 -19.28 24.23 -49.53
CA ARG A 329 -18.54 24.69 -50.75
C ARG A 329 -19.14 25.83 -51.61
N GLU A 330 -18.47 26.99 -51.64
CA GLU A 330 -17.85 27.63 -52.85
C GLU A 330 -17.28 29.05 -52.57
N ASP A 331 -16.03 29.25 -53.03
CA ASP A 331 -15.32 30.40 -53.60
C ASP A 331 -15.37 31.83 -53.04
N ALA A 332 -14.17 32.36 -52.68
CA ALA A 332 -13.64 33.63 -53.19
C ALA A 332 -12.15 33.84 -52.88
N GLU A 333 -11.42 34.32 -53.89
CA GLU A 333 -9.96 34.41 -54.05
C GLU A 333 -9.22 35.53 -53.28
N LYS A 334 -7.90 35.27 -53.10
CA LYS A 334 -6.70 36.13 -53.26
C LYS A 334 -6.34 37.25 -52.25
N ALA A 335 -5.20 37.04 -51.60
CA ALA A 335 -3.90 37.76 -51.71
C ALA A 335 -3.13 37.54 -50.39
N GLY A 336 -1.86 37.20 -50.27
CA GLY A 336 -0.68 37.13 -51.14
C GLY A 336 0.53 37.42 -50.23
N GLY A 337 1.60 36.60 -50.26
CA GLY A 337 2.88 36.95 -49.61
C GLY A 337 3.65 35.80 -48.93
N LEU A 338 4.56 35.20 -49.72
CA LEU A 338 5.90 34.62 -49.42
C LEU A 338 6.46 34.90 -47.99
N SER A 339 7.15 33.99 -47.28
CA SER A 339 8.41 33.32 -47.68
C SER A 339 8.92 32.23 -46.71
N ALA A 340 9.64 31.22 -47.26
CA ALA A 340 10.76 30.42 -46.73
C ALA A 340 10.53 29.53 -45.47
N LEU A 341 10.46 28.20 -45.56
CA LEU A 341 11.53 27.19 -45.78
C LEU A 341 12.72 27.32 -44.81
N GLU A 342 12.76 26.40 -43.83
CA GLU A 342 13.92 25.56 -43.50
C GLU A 342 13.38 24.26 -42.85
N GLU A 343 13.59 23.15 -43.55
CA GLU A 343 13.50 21.76 -43.09
C GLU A 343 14.80 21.42 -42.35
N GLU A 344 14.76 20.53 -41.34
CA GLU A 344 15.58 19.30 -41.18
C GLU A 344 14.98 18.49 -39.99
N GLU A 345 14.37 17.34 -40.28
CA GLU A 345 14.83 15.96 -39.96
C GLU A 345 14.72 15.62 -38.45
N ASP A 346 13.63 15.00 -37.98
CA ASP A 346 13.27 13.55 -38.00
C ASP A 346 14.02 12.74 -36.92
N ASP A 347 13.34 12.45 -35.81
CA ASP A 347 13.53 11.23 -35.04
C ASP A 347 12.15 10.75 -34.54
N ASN A 348 11.77 9.58 -35.06
CA ASN A 348 10.53 8.89 -34.78
C ASN A 348 10.58 8.21 -33.39
N ASP A 349 9.73 8.64 -32.47
CA ASP A 349 9.12 7.74 -31.49
C ASP A 349 7.60 8.00 -31.54
N LYS A 350 6.89 7.11 -32.23
CA LYS A 350 5.43 7.04 -32.20
C LYS A 350 5.02 6.33 -30.93
N ASP A 351 4.80 7.11 -29.87
CA ASP A 351 3.90 6.69 -28.80
C ASP A 351 2.48 7.01 -29.28
N ASP A 352 1.70 5.95 -29.56
CA ASP A 352 0.26 6.03 -29.82
C ASP A 352 -0.46 6.45 -28.53
N ASP A 353 -0.58 7.76 -28.31
CA ASP A 353 -1.41 8.36 -27.27
C ASP A 353 -2.88 8.51 -27.75
N GLU A 354 -3.49 7.42 -28.25
CA GLU A 354 -4.91 7.42 -28.70
C GLU A 354 -5.93 7.34 -27.54
N ASP A 355 -5.50 7.44 -26.28
CA ASP A 355 -6.34 7.23 -25.09
C ASP A 355 -6.72 8.54 -24.35
N GLU A 356 -6.33 9.73 -24.84
CA GLU A 356 -6.52 11.00 -24.11
C GLU A 356 -7.93 11.60 -24.22
N ASP A 357 -8.73 11.22 -25.21
CA ASP A 357 -10.00 11.92 -25.53
C ASP A 357 -11.27 11.31 -24.89
N ASP A 358 -11.18 10.17 -24.19
CA ASP A 358 -12.36 9.44 -23.67
C ASP A 358 -12.75 9.78 -22.22
N LEU A 359 -11.99 10.65 -21.52
CA LEU A 359 -12.23 10.97 -20.10
C LEU A 359 -13.27 12.08 -19.87
N ASP A 360 -13.60 12.87 -20.88
CA ASP A 360 -14.38 14.11 -20.71
C ASP A 360 -15.90 13.96 -20.95
N ASP A 361 -16.39 12.77 -21.34
CA ASP A 361 -17.79 12.60 -21.80
C ASP A 361 -18.69 11.73 -20.89
N ILE A 362 -18.36 11.56 -19.61
CA ILE A 362 -19.30 11.05 -18.60
C ILE A 362 -20.07 12.21 -17.96
N THR A 363 -21.21 12.53 -18.57
CA THR A 363 -22.19 13.44 -17.96
C THR A 363 -23.18 12.64 -17.10
N THR A 364 -23.27 13.04 -15.81
CA THR A 364 -24.26 12.63 -14.79
C THR A 364 -24.17 11.19 -14.26
N LEU A 365 -23.35 10.97 -13.23
CA LEU A 365 -23.44 9.80 -12.34
C LEU A 365 -24.43 10.09 -11.17
N PRO A 366 -25.44 9.23 -10.93
CA PRO A 366 -26.43 9.41 -9.85
C PRO A 366 -25.87 9.15 -8.44
N PHE A 367 -24.62 8.69 -8.31
CA PHE A 367 -23.97 8.38 -7.05
C PHE A 367 -22.61 9.06 -6.95
N VAL A 368 -22.37 9.73 -5.82
CA VAL A 368 -21.11 10.42 -5.52
C VAL A 368 -20.41 9.65 -4.39
N PRO A 369 -19.20 9.12 -4.61
CA PRO A 369 -18.48 8.38 -3.58
C PRO A 369 -18.09 9.30 -2.41
N GLU A 370 -18.12 8.76 -1.20
CA GLU A 370 -17.71 9.50 -0.01
C GLU A 370 -16.20 9.72 -0.02
N PHE A 371 -15.75 10.98 -0.03
CA PHE A 371 -14.31 11.32 -0.01
C PHE A 371 -13.92 11.98 1.31
N ARG A 372 -13.08 11.30 2.11
CA ARG A 372 -12.52 11.82 3.37
C ARG A 372 -11.06 12.29 3.22
N LEU A 373 -10.75 13.43 3.81
CA LEU A 373 -9.41 14.00 3.92
C LEU A 373 -9.11 14.25 5.39
N VAL A 374 -7.83 14.26 5.77
CA VAL A 374 -7.43 14.51 7.16
C VAL A 374 -7.71 15.96 7.52
N GLU A 375 -8.50 16.22 8.56
CA GLU A 375 -8.75 17.58 9.06
C GLU A 375 -7.63 18.07 10.00
N HIS A 376 -7.50 19.39 10.16
CA HIS A 376 -6.43 20.00 10.95
C HIS A 376 -6.48 19.60 12.43
N ASP A 377 -7.69 19.42 12.96
CA ASP A 377 -7.96 19.16 14.38
C ASP A 377 -8.52 17.75 14.62
N ASP A 378 -8.37 16.82 13.66
CA ASP A 378 -8.96 15.49 13.76
C ASP A 378 -8.25 14.63 14.84
N PRO A 379 -8.90 14.36 15.99
CA PRO A 379 -8.30 13.56 17.04
C PRO A 379 -8.02 12.12 16.57
N GLU A 380 -8.71 11.58 15.56
CA GLU A 380 -8.45 10.24 15.04
C GLU A 380 -7.15 10.18 14.22
N ALA A 381 -6.85 11.22 13.45
CA ALA A 381 -5.58 11.35 12.72
C ALA A 381 -4.38 11.47 13.66
N TYR A 382 -4.52 12.20 14.78
CA TYR A 382 -3.45 12.37 15.77
C TYR A 382 -3.39 11.28 16.84
N SER A 383 -4.47 10.52 17.06
CA SER A 383 -4.48 9.43 18.05
C SER A 383 -3.85 8.13 17.52
N PHE A 384 -3.77 7.95 16.20
CA PHE A 384 -3.14 6.78 15.57
C PHE A 384 -1.78 7.06 14.92
N SER A 385 -1.42 8.33 14.68
CA SER A 385 -0.12 8.74 14.09
C SER A 385 1.01 8.91 15.12
N THR A 386 0.86 8.40 16.33
CA THR A 386 2.07 8.11 17.11
C THR A 386 2.76 6.96 16.37
N PRO A 387 4.00 7.10 15.85
CA PRO A 387 4.70 5.95 15.33
C PRO A 387 4.67 4.86 16.40
N ARG A 388 4.23 3.65 16.05
CA ARG A 388 4.20 2.49 16.96
C ARG A 388 5.57 2.20 17.59
N TYR A 389 6.61 2.88 17.10
CA TYR A 389 7.90 3.04 17.75
C TYR A 389 8.33 4.51 17.73
N SER A 390 8.09 5.23 18.84
CA SER A 390 8.91 6.40 19.16
C SER A 390 10.28 5.91 19.60
N ALA A 391 11.33 6.39 18.95
CA ALA A 391 12.74 6.11 19.24
C ALA A 391 13.20 6.54 20.66
N HIS A 392 12.29 6.97 21.53
CA HIS A 392 12.52 7.00 22.96
C HIS A 392 11.20 6.80 23.70
N LYS A 393 11.02 5.64 24.33
CA LYS A 393 10.02 5.42 25.38
C LYS A 393 10.40 6.20 26.65
N LEU A 394 10.37 7.51 26.57
CA LEU A 394 10.48 8.37 27.74
C LEU A 394 9.06 8.74 28.19
N PRO A 395 8.69 8.46 29.46
CA PRO A 395 7.43 8.92 30.02
C PRO A 395 7.23 10.41 29.74
N ARG A 396 5.97 10.83 29.53
CA ARG A 396 5.61 12.22 29.22
C ARG A 396 6.24 13.23 30.18
N GLU A 397 6.35 12.86 31.45
CA GLU A 397 6.99 13.66 32.51
C GLU A 397 8.50 13.91 32.26
N VAL A 398 9.22 12.96 31.66
CA VAL A 398 10.63 13.11 31.28
C VAL A 398 10.78 14.07 30.10
N VAL A 399 9.85 14.01 29.15
CA VAL A 399 9.82 14.92 28.00
C VAL A 399 9.52 16.35 28.46
N ASP A 400 8.56 16.52 29.37
CA ASP A 400 8.21 17.82 29.95
C ASP A 400 9.34 18.40 30.82
N ALA A 401 10.08 17.54 31.55
CA ALA A 401 11.29 17.91 32.30
C ALA A 401 12.46 18.34 31.39
N SER A 402 12.58 17.75 30.20
CA SER A 402 13.62 18.11 29.22
C SER A 402 13.39 19.47 28.57
N ARG A 403 12.11 19.84 28.36
CA ARG A 403 11.71 21.13 27.77
C ARG A 403 11.85 22.29 28.74
N SER A 404 11.92 22.03 30.04
CA SER A 404 12.03 23.03 31.10
C SER A 404 13.48 23.40 31.46
N GLY A 405 14.47 22.93 30.68
CA GLY A 405 15.87 23.31 30.79
C GLY A 405 16.61 22.58 31.94
N PRO A 406 17.86 22.98 32.27
CA PRO A 406 18.74 22.25 33.18
C PRO A 406 18.18 22.03 34.60
N GLY A 407 17.20 22.84 35.02
CA GLY A 407 16.52 22.70 36.31
C GLY A 407 15.43 21.62 36.34
N GLY A 408 14.68 21.44 35.24
CA GLY A 408 13.56 20.48 35.18
C GLY A 408 14.00 19.02 35.30
N MET A 409 15.12 18.68 34.69
CA MET A 409 15.72 17.34 34.79
C MET A 409 16.27 17.05 36.20
N GLY A 410 16.77 18.08 36.90
CA GLY A 410 17.32 17.96 38.26
C GLY A 410 16.24 17.72 39.32
N GLU A 411 15.10 18.41 39.20
CA GLU A 411 13.95 18.20 40.08
C GLU A 411 13.31 16.82 39.85
N PHE A 412 13.23 16.38 38.60
CA PHE A 412 12.73 15.04 38.25
C PHE A 412 13.59 13.91 38.83
N LEU A 413 14.93 14.03 38.75
CA LEU A 413 15.85 13.05 39.34
C LEU A 413 15.70 12.95 40.86
N GLY A 414 15.49 14.09 41.54
CA GLY A 414 15.23 14.11 42.99
C GLY A 414 13.93 13.40 43.36
N GLN A 415 12.84 13.70 42.65
CA GLN A 415 11.54 13.05 42.87
C GLN A 415 11.60 11.54 42.59
N TRP A 416 12.36 11.12 41.56
CA TRP A 416 12.56 9.71 41.27
C TRP A 416 13.33 8.98 42.37
N GLN A 417 14.37 9.60 42.95
CA GLN A 417 15.10 9.03 44.08
C GLN A 417 14.20 8.86 45.30
N ASP A 418 13.33 9.83 45.59
CA ASP A 418 12.38 9.75 46.70
C ASP A 418 11.33 8.65 46.50
N ILE A 419 10.82 8.49 45.27
CA ILE A 419 9.87 7.40 44.93
C ILE A 419 10.54 6.03 45.06
N LEU A 420 11.80 5.90 44.62
CA LEU A 420 12.54 4.65 44.71
C LEU A 420 12.87 4.29 46.17
N ALA A 421 13.26 5.28 46.97
CA ALA A 421 13.50 5.11 48.40
C ALA A 421 12.22 4.69 49.14
N LYS A 422 11.08 5.31 48.80
CA LYS A 422 9.78 4.96 49.38
C LYS A 422 9.35 3.55 49.01
N LYS A 423 9.59 3.12 47.76
CA LYS A 423 9.23 1.78 47.30
C LYS A 423 10.07 0.68 47.96
N ILE A 424 11.37 0.93 48.16
CA ILE A 424 12.24 0.05 48.94
C ILE A 424 11.73 -0.08 50.37
N GLN A 425 11.31 1.03 50.97
CA GLN A 425 10.77 1.03 52.33
C GLN A 425 9.43 0.29 52.44
N GLU A 426 8.55 0.42 51.44
CA GLU A 426 7.30 -0.34 51.35
C GLU A 426 7.55 -1.84 51.13
N ASP A 427 8.52 -2.22 50.30
CA ASP A 427 8.90 -3.63 50.08
C ASP A 427 9.50 -4.26 51.36
N ASP A 428 10.37 -3.53 52.08
CA ASP A 428 10.94 -3.94 53.37
C ASP A 428 9.85 -4.12 54.46
N GLU A 429 8.84 -3.25 54.48
CA GLU A 429 7.70 -3.35 55.42
C GLU A 429 6.80 -4.55 55.11
N VAL A 430 6.58 -4.86 53.82
CA VAL A 430 5.80 -6.03 53.38
C VAL A 430 6.54 -7.33 53.68
N GLU A 431 7.86 -7.38 53.49
CA GLU A 431 8.69 -8.55 53.82
C GLU A 431 8.73 -8.80 55.35
N ALA A 432 8.84 -7.74 56.15
CA ALA A 432 8.76 -7.82 57.61
C ALA A 432 7.39 -8.30 58.12
N ALA A 433 6.30 -7.86 57.47
CA ALA A 433 4.94 -8.30 57.80
C ALA A 433 4.70 -9.78 57.43
N ALA A 434 5.28 -10.26 56.33
CA ALA A 434 5.20 -11.66 55.92
C ALA A 434 5.98 -12.60 56.86
N ALA A 435 7.14 -12.16 57.37
CA ALA A 435 7.94 -12.93 58.32
C ALA A 435 7.30 -13.03 59.73
N GLY A 436 6.49 -12.04 60.13
CA GLY A 436 5.80 -12.03 61.43
C GLY A 436 4.57 -12.93 61.52
N ALA A 437 3.94 -13.30 60.39
CA ALA A 437 2.71 -14.10 60.36
C ALA A 437 2.95 -15.62 60.41
N GLY A 438 4.20 -16.10 60.32
CA GLY A 438 4.55 -17.52 60.27
C GLY A 438 4.82 -18.20 61.62
N VAL A 439 4.77 -17.49 62.75
CA VAL A 439 5.07 -18.02 64.09
C VAL A 439 3.92 -17.74 65.03
N GLY A 440 2.79 -18.45 64.86
CA GLY A 440 1.62 -18.23 65.68
C GLY A 440 0.40 -19.09 65.37
N ASP A 441 0.57 -20.39 65.13
CA ASP A 441 -0.43 -21.38 65.55
C ASP A 441 0.18 -22.79 65.60
N SER A 442 0.43 -23.28 66.81
CA SER A 442 0.74 -24.68 67.15
C SER A 442 0.22 -24.95 68.55
#